data_AF-A0A933YQN6-F1
#
_entry.id   AF-A0A933YQN6-F1
#
_cell.length_a   1.000
_cell.length_b   1.000
_cell.length_c   1.000
_cell.angle_alpha   90.00
_cell.angle_beta   90.00
_cell.angle_gamma   90.00
#
_symmetry.space_group_name_H-M   'P 1'
#
loop_
_entity.id
_entity.type
_entity.pdbx_description
1 polymer ?
#
loop_
_entity_poly.entity_id
_entity_poly.type
_entity_poly.pdbx_seq_one_letter_code
_entity_poly.pdbx_strand_id
1 'polypeptide(L)' 'MSIGYKYIGLIMAGLAAICWGLPASHRLKFPFDIGAALIVLAGVIAMTLGVLLTCIPGFF' A
#
# COMPACT_ATOMS: atom_id res chain seq x y z
N MET A 1 -16.96 19.19 3.42
CA MET A 1 -16.05 18.50 2.49
C MET A 1 -14.86 17.96 3.28
N SER A 2 -15.06 16.96 4.14
CA SER A 2 -14.03 16.50 5.11
C SER A 2 -13.82 14.98 5.13
N ILE A 3 -14.44 14.23 4.22
CA ILE A 3 -14.40 12.76 4.23
C ILE A 3 -13.15 12.20 3.52
N GLY A 4 -12.58 12.91 2.54
CA GLY A 4 -11.49 12.38 1.68
C GLY A 4 -10.10 12.28 2.33
N TYR A 5 -9.80 13.08 3.36
CA TYR A 5 -8.44 13.13 3.95
C TYR A 5 -8.10 11.94 4.84
N LYS A 6 -9.11 11.25 5.37
CA LYS A 6 -8.93 10.19 6.36
C LYS A 6 -8.23 8.94 5.78
N TYR A 7 -8.40 8.70 4.48
CA TYR A 7 -7.83 7.55 3.77
C TYR A 7 -6.55 7.88 3.01
N ILE A 8 -6.15 9.15 2.94
CA ILE A 8 -4.85 9.56 2.36
C ILE A 8 -3.69 8.91 3.13
N GLY A 9 -3.82 8.72 4.44
CA GLY A 9 -2.83 7.98 5.23
C GLY A 9 -2.64 6.53 4.75
N LEU A 10 -3.72 5.86 4.30
CA LEU A 10 -3.68 4.52 3.73
C LEU A 10 -2.98 4.50 2.36
N ILE A 11 -3.23 5.51 1.54
CA ILE A 11 -2.56 5.69 0.24
C ILE A 11 -1.06 5.90 0.46
N MET A 12 -0.67 6.79 1.38
CA MET A 12 0.74 7.06 1.69
C MET A 12 1.45 5.86 2.31
N ALA A 13 0.79 5.13 3.22
CA ALA A 13 1.33 3.89 3.79
C ALA A 13 1.52 2.81 2.72
N GLY A 14 0.54 2.67 1.81
CA GLY A 14 0.65 1.76 0.66
C GLY A 14 1.79 2.11 -0.27
N LEU A 15 1.95 3.39 -0.60
CA LEU A 15 3.04 3.89 -1.44
C LEU A 15 4.41 3.65 -0.78
N ALA A 16 4.53 3.92 0.52
CA ALA A 16 5.76 3.68 1.26
C ALA A 16 6.13 2.19 1.31
N ALA A 17 5.14 1.30 1.48
CA ALA A 17 5.34 -0.15 1.45
C ALA A 17 5.79 -0.65 0.06
N ILE A 18 5.25 -0.08 -1.03
CA ILE A 18 5.67 -0.40 -2.40
C ILE A 18 7.09 0.10 -2.66
N CYS A 19 7.37 1.37 -2.34
CA CYS A 19 8.68 1.99 -2.54
C CYS A 19 9.79 1.33 -1.72
N TRP A 20 9.48 0.81 -0.54
CA TRP A 20 10.43 0.04 0.27
C TRP A 20 10.52 -1.42 -0.16
N GLY A 21 9.38 -2.06 -0.43
CA GLY A 21 9.30 -3.49 -0.68
C GLY A 21 9.89 -3.94 -2.02
N LEU A 22 9.79 -3.12 -3.08
CA LEU A 22 10.43 -3.41 -4.38
C LEU A 22 11.98 -3.50 -4.28
N PRO A 23 12.70 -2.49 -3.75
CA PRO A 23 14.15 -2.57 -3.59
C PRO A 23 14.55 -3.57 -2.49
N ALA A 24 13.72 -3.79 -1.47
CA ALA A 24 13.96 -4.81 -0.45
C ALA A 24 13.90 -6.22 -1.03
N SER A 25 12.92 -6.54 -1.87
CA SER A 25 12.85 -7.84 -2.58
C SER A 25 14.11 -8.04 -3.43
N HIS A 26 14.52 -7.05 -4.21
CA HIS A 26 15.72 -7.18 -5.04
C HIS A 26 17.04 -7.26 -4.23
N ARG A 27 17.08 -6.83 -2.97
CA ARG A 27 18.30 -6.86 -2.13
C ARG A 27 18.35 -7.99 -1.12
N LEU A 28 17.21 -8.56 -0.69
CA LEU A 28 17.20 -9.60 0.34
C LEU A 28 17.31 -10.99 -0.28
N LYS A 29 18.31 -11.77 0.16
CA LYS A 29 18.46 -13.18 -0.20
C LYS A 29 17.33 -14.03 0.41
N PHE A 30 17.02 -15.12 -0.30
CA PHE A 30 16.04 -16.13 0.12
C PHE A 30 16.27 -16.55 1.59
N PRO A 31 15.23 -16.62 2.44
CA PRO A 31 13.79 -16.57 2.14
C PRO A 31 13.09 -15.21 2.38
N PHE A 32 13.82 -14.16 2.76
CA PHE A 32 13.20 -12.88 3.12
C PHE A 32 12.60 -12.11 1.93
N ASP A 33 12.96 -12.50 0.71
CA ASP A 33 12.40 -12.00 -0.54
C ASP A 33 10.87 -12.19 -0.61
N ILE A 34 10.36 -13.31 -0.08
CA ILE A 34 8.92 -13.60 0.02
C ILE A 34 8.23 -12.61 0.98
N GLY A 35 8.86 -12.29 2.10
CA GLY A 35 8.34 -11.31 3.06
C GLY A 35 8.27 -9.91 2.45
N ALA A 36 9.30 -9.51 1.70
CA ALA A 36 9.31 -8.24 0.98
C ALA A 36 8.20 -8.17 -0.08
N ALA A 37 8.03 -9.23 -0.88
CA ALA A 37 6.94 -9.31 -1.85
C ALA A 37 5.54 -9.25 -1.19
N LEU A 38 5.38 -9.88 -0.03
CA LEU A 38 4.12 -9.82 0.74
C LEU A 38 3.82 -8.39 1.23
N ILE A 39 4.84 -7.65 1.67
CA ILE A 39 4.72 -6.25 2.09
C ILE A 39 4.34 -5.35 0.90
N VAL A 40 4.93 -5.57 -0.28
CA VAL A 40 4.53 -4.85 -1.51
C VAL A 40 3.06 -5.14 -1.82
N LEU A 41 2.64 -6.41 -1.79
CA LEU A 41 1.26 -6.80 -2.07
C LEU A 41 0.27 -6.15 -1.10
N ALA A 42 0.59 -6.17 0.20
CA ALA A 42 -0.21 -5.49 1.22
C ALA A 42 -0.27 -3.98 0.98
N GLY A 43 0.83 -3.36 0.56
CA GLY A 43 0.90 -1.95 0.18
C GLY A 43 0.02 -1.61 -1.02
N VAL A 44 0.02 -2.45 -2.05
CA VAL A 44 -0.84 -2.30 -3.23
C VAL A 44 -2.32 -2.40 -2.84
N ILE A 45 -2.69 -3.38 -2.00
CA ILE A 45 -4.07 -3.54 -1.51
C ILE A 45 -4.50 -2.30 -0.72
N ALA A 46 -3.66 -1.85 0.22
CA ALA A 46 -3.91 -0.67 1.03
C ALA A 46 -4.05 0.61 0.19
N MET A 47 -3.17 0.80 -0.79
CA MET A 47 -3.22 1.93 -1.71
C MET A 47 -4.50 1.90 -2.54
N THR A 48 -4.86 0.73 -3.07
CA THR A 48 -6.06 0.54 -3.91
C THR A 48 -7.32 0.82 -3.11
N LEU A 49 -7.43 0.28 -1.89
CA LEU A 49 -8.55 0.55 -0.99
C LEU A 49 -8.62 2.02 -0.58
N GLY A 50 -7.48 2.64 -0.30
CA GLY A 50 -7.41 4.07 0.03
C GLY A 50 -7.90 4.95 -1.11
N VAL A 51 -7.44 4.70 -2.35
CA VAL A 51 -7.90 5.41 -3.55
C VAL A 51 -9.40 5.20 -3.76
N LEU A 52 -9.88 3.96 -3.61
CA LEU A 52 -11.28 3.61 -3.82
C LEU A 52 -12.19 4.32 -2.81
N LEU A 53 -11.82 4.32 -1.53
CA LEU A 53 -12.55 5.00 -0.45
C LEU A 53 -12.49 6.52 -0.57
N THR A 54 -11.41 7.08 -1.11
CA THR A 54 -11.28 8.53 -1.34
C THR A 54 -12.06 8.99 -2.56
N CYS A 55 -12.02 8.24 -3.67
CA CYS A 55 -12.65 8.62 -4.94
C CYS A 55 -14.13 8.24 -5.02
N ILE A 56 -14.56 7.17 -4.36
CA ILE A 56 -15.94 6.68 -4.39
C ILE A 56 -16.56 6.79 -3.00
N PRO A 57 -17.24 7.92 -2.68
CA PRO A 57 -18.00 8.03 -1.44
C PRO A 57 -19.17 7.03 -1.46
N GLY A 58 -19.16 6.07 -0.52
CA GLY A 58 -20.22 5.04 -0.40
C GLY A 58 -19.89 3.69 -1.03
N PHE A 59 -18.61 3.35 -1.23
CA PHE A 59 -18.20 2.04 -1.76
C PHE A 59 -18.48 0.84 -0.81
N PHE A 60 -18.77 1.09 0.46
CA PHE A 60 -19.11 0.08 1.48
C PHE A 60 -20.55 0.23 1.96
#